data_AF-A0A0E3NGZ9-F1
#
_entry.id   AF-A0A0E3NGZ9-F1
#
_cell.length_a   1.000
_cell.length_b   1.000
_cell.length_c   1.000
_cell.angle_alpha   90.00
_cell.angle_beta   90.00
_cell.angle_gamma   90.00
#
_symmetry.space_group_name_H-M   'P 1'
#
loop_
_entity.id
_entity.type
_entity.pdbx_description
1 polymer ?
#
loop_
_entity_poly.entity_id
_entity_poly.type
_entity_poly.pdbx_seq_one_letter_code
_entity_poly.pdbx_strand_id
1 'polypeptide(L)'
;MIHTPGHSPGCVFVLLKNGDAITGDLIFPSILSGKPSLPFWADDPAEARRSIKKLIDITSGKIYIAHWKPFSSAEVKRSFSSLFEGTNP
;
A
#
# COMPACT_ATOMS: atom_id res chain seq x y z
N MET A 1 -1.84 -0.98 -14.98
CA MET A 1 -2.48 -1.80 -13.91
C MET A 1 -1.45 -2.82 -13.46
N ILE A 2 -1.34 -3.04 -12.15
CA ILE A 2 -0.32 -3.90 -11.55
C ILE A 2 -0.99 -4.83 -10.55
N HIS A 3 -0.69 -6.12 -10.62
CA HIS A 3 -1.22 -7.13 -9.71
C HIS A 3 -0.60 -6.98 -8.31
N THR A 4 -1.45 -6.93 -7.29
CA THR A 4 -1.09 -6.75 -5.89
C THR A 4 -1.92 -7.65 -5.00
N PRO A 5 -1.67 -8.97 -5.04
CA PRO A 5 -2.38 -9.90 -4.18
C PRO A 5 -2.02 -9.67 -2.70
N GLY A 6 -2.81 -10.29 -1.83
CA GLY A 6 -2.59 -10.27 -0.39
C GLY A 6 -3.87 -9.99 0.38
N HIS A 7 -4.57 -8.89 0.11
CA HIS A 7 -5.90 -8.68 0.67
C HIS A 7 -6.89 -9.72 0.10
N SER A 8 -6.88 -9.87 -1.23
CA SER A 8 -7.43 -11.03 -1.94
C SER A 8 -6.55 -11.38 -3.14
N PRO A 9 -6.66 -12.58 -3.75
CA PRO A 9 -5.84 -12.98 -4.89
C PRO A 9 -6.04 -12.11 -6.14
N GLY A 10 -7.21 -11.49 -6.30
CA GLY A 10 -7.56 -10.67 -7.47
C GLY A 10 -7.19 -9.20 -7.37
N CYS A 11 -6.64 -8.74 -6.24
CA CYS A 11 -6.36 -7.33 -6.02
C CYS A 11 -5.33 -6.77 -7.02
N VAL A 12 -5.61 -5.58 -7.54
CA VAL A 12 -4.73 -4.82 -8.43
C VAL A 12 -4.69 -3.36 -7.98
N PHE A 13 -3.69 -2.61 -8.42
CA PHE A 13 -3.74 -1.15 -8.41
C PHE A 13 -3.49 -0.56 -9.79
N VAL A 14 -3.86 0.72 -9.92
CA VAL A 14 -3.65 1.51 -11.13
C VAL A 14 -2.73 2.67 -10.80
N LEU A 15 -1.54 2.69 -11.41
CA LEU A 15 -0.64 3.85 -11.41
C LEU A 15 -1.08 4.83 -12.50
N LEU A 16 -1.27 6.08 -12.14
CA LEU A 16 -1.65 7.17 -13.02
C LEU A 16 -0.40 7.88 -13.57
N LYS A 17 -0.54 8.56 -14.71
CA LYS A 17 0.58 9.27 -15.36
C LYS A 17 1.21 10.37 -14.51
N ASN A 18 0.44 10.95 -13.58
CA ASN A 18 0.90 11.99 -12.66
C ASN A 18 1.64 11.42 -11.43
N GLY A 19 1.81 10.09 -11.33
CA GLY A 19 2.48 9.43 -10.22
C GLY A 19 1.57 9.05 -9.05
N ASP A 20 0.26 9.34 -9.13
CA ASP A 20 -0.72 8.88 -8.15
C ASP A 20 -1.10 7.41 -8.38
N ALA A 21 -1.63 6.74 -7.37
CA ALA A 21 -2.09 5.36 -7.46
C ALA A 21 -3.48 5.16 -6.85
N ILE A 22 -4.32 4.34 -7.49
CA ILE A 22 -5.60 3.87 -6.95
C ILE A 22 -5.44 2.40 -6.57
N THR A 23 -5.59 2.07 -5.29
CA THR A 23 -5.08 0.81 -4.71
C THR A 23 -6.13 -0.11 -4.11
N GLY A 24 -7.39 0.31 -4.11
CA GLY A 24 -8.48 -0.44 -3.48
C GLY A 24 -8.21 -0.68 -2.00
N ASP A 25 -8.32 -1.94 -1.59
CA ASP A 25 -8.26 -2.39 -0.20
C ASP A 25 -6.87 -2.85 0.26
N LEU A 26 -5.82 -2.62 -0.54
CA LEU A 26 -4.47 -3.05 -0.19
C LEU A 26 -3.92 -2.36 1.07
N ILE A 27 -4.35 -1.12 1.33
CA ILE A 27 -3.96 -0.31 2.50
C ILE A 27 -5.22 0.22 3.16
N PHE A 28 -5.27 0.13 4.50
CA PHE A 28 -6.34 0.71 5.31
C PHE A 28 -5.79 1.77 6.27
N PRO A 29 -6.63 2.69 6.76
CA PRO A 29 -6.25 3.51 7.90
C PRO A 29 -6.27 2.65 9.17
N SER A 30 -5.25 2.79 10.01
CA SER A 30 -5.26 2.31 11.39
C SER A 30 -6.41 2.98 12.14
N ILE A 31 -7.28 2.19 12.80
CA ILE A 31 -8.44 2.70 13.55
C ILE A 31 -8.03 3.73 14.61
N LEU A 32 -6.90 3.50 15.28
CA LEU A 32 -6.45 4.35 16.39
C LEU A 32 -5.76 5.64 15.92
N SER A 33 -4.98 5.58 14.83
CA SER A 33 -4.09 6.68 14.44
C SER A 33 -4.45 7.34 13.10
N GLY A 34 -5.31 6.72 12.30
CA GLY A 34 -5.62 7.13 10.93
C GLY A 34 -4.45 7.01 9.95
N LYS A 35 -3.30 6.45 10.38
CA LYS A 35 -2.11 6.27 9.55
C LYS A 35 -2.27 5.06 8.63
N PRO A 36 -1.55 5.01 7.49
CA PRO A 36 -1.51 3.82 6.65
C PRO A 36 -1.12 2.58 7.45
N SER A 37 -1.88 1.51 7.30
CA SER A 37 -1.64 0.21 7.91
C SER A 37 -2.11 -0.92 7.00
N LEU A 38 -1.78 -2.16 7.37
CA LEU A 38 -2.43 -3.31 6.75
C LEU A 38 -3.94 -3.29 7.05
N PRO A 39 -4.75 -3.88 6.15
CA PRO A 39 -6.14 -4.21 6.44
C PRO A 39 -6.24 -5.06 7.72
N PHE A 40 -7.34 -4.90 8.46
CA PHE A 40 -7.64 -5.77 9.62
C PHE A 40 -7.72 -7.25 9.20
N TRP A 41 -8.16 -7.50 7.96
CA TRP A 41 -8.23 -8.83 7.38
C TRP A 41 -7.61 -8.84 5.98
N ALA A 42 -6.75 -9.82 5.73
CA ALA A 42 -6.13 -10.09 4.43
C ALA A 42 -5.93 -11.60 4.29
N ASP A 43 -6.23 -12.15 3.12
CA ASP A 43 -6.03 -13.58 2.82
C ASP A 43 -4.58 -14.03 3.02
N ASP A 44 -3.61 -13.21 2.58
CA ASP A 44 -2.18 -13.39 2.82
C ASP A 44 -1.53 -12.05 3.24
N PRO A 45 -1.34 -11.81 4.55
CA PRO A 45 -0.70 -10.60 5.06
C PRO A 45 0.77 -10.46 4.64
N ALA A 46 1.48 -11.55 4.35
CA ALA A 46 2.88 -11.49 3.92
C ALA A 46 2.96 -11.05 2.45
N GLU A 47 2.09 -11.58 1.58
CA GLU A 47 1.96 -11.13 0.20
C GLU A 47 1.45 -9.68 0.13
N ALA A 48 0.50 -9.30 0.99
CA ALA A 48 0.03 -7.91 1.09
C ALA A 48 1.20 -6.95 1.37
N ARG A 49 2.12 -7.30 2.28
CA ARG A 49 3.33 -6.50 2.55
C ARG A 49 4.26 -6.42 1.33
N ARG A 50 4.46 -7.53 0.59
CA ARG A 50 5.25 -7.52 -0.66
C ARG A 50 4.61 -6.63 -1.72
N SER A 51 3.29 -6.68 -1.87
CA SER A 51 2.50 -5.83 -2.74
C SER A 51 2.57 -4.35 -2.35
N ILE A 52 2.48 -4.04 -1.05
CA ILE A 52 2.64 -2.68 -0.53
C ILE A 52 4.06 -2.16 -0.80
N LYS A 53 5.09 -3.00 -0.65
CA LYS A 53 6.46 -2.61 -1.00
C LYS A 53 6.57 -2.22 -2.48
N LYS A 54 6.04 -3.06 -3.38
CA LYS A 54 6.00 -2.76 -4.83
C LYS A 54 5.30 -1.43 -5.12
N LEU A 55 4.16 -1.18 -4.47
CA LEU A 55 3.41 0.07 -4.60
C LEU A 55 4.28 1.28 -4.16
N ILE A 56 4.94 1.19 -3.01
CA ILE A 56 5.81 2.26 -2.48
C ILE A 56 6.99 2.54 -3.41
N ASP A 57 7.60 1.49 -3.98
CA ASP A 57 8.78 1.62 -4.84
C ASP A 57 8.50 2.39 -6.14
N ILE A 58 7.24 2.43 -6.60
CA ILE A 58 6.89 3.04 -7.90
C ILE A 58 5.96 4.25 -7.83
N THR A 59 5.36 4.53 -6.67
CA THR A 59 4.38 5.62 -6.52
C THR A 59 5.06 6.85 -5.93
N SER A 60 5.03 7.96 -6.66
CA SER A 60 5.61 9.23 -6.21
C SER A 60 4.57 10.19 -5.62
N GLY A 61 3.29 10.07 -6.03
CA GLY A 61 2.21 10.98 -5.68
C GLY A 61 1.32 10.51 -4.52
N LYS A 62 0.01 10.73 -4.66
CA LYS A 62 -1.03 10.30 -3.72
C LYS A 62 -1.45 8.86 -3.96
N ILE A 63 -1.76 8.18 -2.87
CA ILE A 63 -2.32 6.83 -2.84
C ILE A 63 -3.78 6.96 -2.41
N TYR A 64 -4.67 6.71 -3.36
CA TYR A 64 -6.11 6.62 -3.17
C TYR A 64 -6.47 5.19 -2.75
N ILE A 65 -6.99 5.07 -1.53
CA ILE A 65 -7.49 3.81 -0.98
C ILE A 65 -9.02 3.79 -1.03
N ALA A 66 -9.63 2.61 -0.92
CA ALA A 66 -11.08 2.48 -1.00
C ALA A 66 -11.83 3.14 0.18
N HIS A 67 -11.24 3.11 1.38
CA HIS A 67 -11.95 3.43 2.62
C HIS A 67 -11.26 4.48 3.51
N TRP A 68 -10.82 5.60 2.92
CA TRP A 68 -10.36 6.78 3.66
C TRP A 68 -10.10 7.96 2.71
N LYS A 69 -9.60 9.07 3.25
CA LYS A 69 -8.90 10.09 2.45
C LYS A 69 -7.59 9.52 1.87
N PRO A 70 -7.10 10.08 0.75
CA PRO A 70 -5.82 9.67 0.19
C PRO A 70 -4.65 9.94 1.14
N PHE A 71 -3.62 9.11 1.04
CA PHE A 71 -2.33 9.31 1.69
C PHE A 71 -1.30 9.81 0.69
N SER A 72 -0.25 10.48 1.14
CA SER A 72 0.96 10.66 0.32
C SER A 72 1.80 9.38 0.30
N SER A 73 2.53 9.16 -0.79
CA SER A 73 3.55 8.10 -0.90
C SER A 73 4.53 8.12 0.29
N ALA A 74 4.92 9.31 0.74
CA ALA A 74 5.81 9.50 1.89
C ALA A 74 5.20 9.03 3.22
N GLU A 75 3.92 9.30 3.47
CA GLU A 75 3.21 8.80 4.66
C GLU A 75 3.14 7.28 4.66
N VAL A 76 2.80 6.67 3.52
CA VAL A 76 2.77 5.21 3.39
C VAL A 76 4.16 4.62 3.60
N LYS A 77 5.19 5.16 2.96
CA LYS A 77 6.58 4.69 3.15
C LYS A 77 7.02 4.77 4.61
N ARG A 78 6.65 5.84 5.33
CA ARG A 78 6.96 6.00 6.75
C ARG A 78 6.25 4.96 7.61
N SER A 79 4.97 4.68 7.35
CA SER A 79 4.22 3.65 8.09
C SER A 79 4.77 2.24 7.89
N PHE A 80 5.40 1.98 6.74
CA PHE A 80 5.94 0.69 6.34
C PHE A 80 7.48 0.69 6.25
N SER A 81 8.17 1.53 7.05
CA SER A 81 9.64 1.66 6.97
C SER A 81 10.36 0.32 7.17
N SER A 82 9.83 -0.54 8.03
CA SER A 82 10.36 -1.87 8.31
C SER A 82 10.40 -2.80 7.09
N LEU A 83 9.65 -2.52 6.02
CA LEU A 83 9.77 -3.26 4.75
C LEU A 83 11.08 -2.99 4.01
N PHE A 84 11.84 -1.99 4.45
CA PHE A 84 13.11 -1.56 3.85
C PHE A 84 14.30 -1.69 4.81
N GLU A 85 14.03 -2.05 6.07
CA GLU A 85 15.05 -2.30 7.09
C GLU A 85 15.44 -3.79 6.99
N GLY A 86 16.58 -4.09 6.38
CA GLY A 86 17.07 -5.48 6.20
C GLY A 86 17.57 -5.84 4.81
N THR A 87 17.44 -4.94 3.81
CA THR A 87 18.17 -5.06 2.54
C THR A 87 19.56 -4.45 2.68
N ASN A 88 20.44 -5.10 3.44
CA ASN A 88 21.87 -4.90 3.23
C ASN A 88 22.25 -5.61 1.91
N PRO A 89 23.07 -5.00 1.03
CA PRO A 89 23.66 -5.71 -0.10
C PRO A 89 24.55 -6.87 0.38
#